data_AF-A0AAW8KQL0-F1
#
_entry.id   AF-A0AAW8KQL0-F1
#
_cell.length_a   1.000
_cell.length_b   1.000
_cell.length_c   1.000
_cell.angle_alpha   90.00
_cell.angle_beta   90.00
_cell.angle_gamma   90.00
#
_symmetry.space_group_name_H-M   'P 1'
#
loop_
_entity.id
_entity.type
_entity.pdbx_description
1 polymer ?
#
loop_
_entity_poly.entity_id
_entity_poly.type
_entity_poly.pdbx_seq_one_letter_code
_entity_poly.pdbx_strand_id
1 'polypeptide(L)'
;LREQGVRIDASAGLGFQLKEDILLPPVTFNENEAEALFLALEWLKDVPDQAMKSAAVSIYSKLYAVLPEHRKYLIDDMTLGVTHYWHPVDEALVEQVRLAIRKQVKIKVDYCD
;
A
#
# COMPACT_ATOMS: atom_id res chain seq x y z
N LEU A 1 -3.21 -24.11 -18.89
CA LEU A 1 -1.92 -24.15 -18.13
C LEU A 1 -0.95 -23.04 -18.55
N ARG A 2 -1.42 -21.79 -18.72
CA ARG A 2 -0.57 -20.59 -18.87
C ARG A 2 -1.32 -19.38 -18.28
N GLU A 3 -1.50 -19.36 -16.97
CA GLU A 3 -2.15 -18.25 -16.23
C GLU A 3 -1.43 -18.00 -14.89
N GLN A 4 -0.10 -18.00 -14.91
CA GLN A 4 0.68 -17.46 -13.79
C GLN A 4 1.69 -16.50 -14.38
N GLY A 5 1.44 -15.21 -14.18
CA GLY A 5 2.12 -14.08 -14.79
C GLY A 5 3.56 -13.93 -14.34
N VAL A 6 4.42 -14.88 -14.70
CA VAL A 6 5.87 -14.73 -14.64
C VAL A 6 6.32 -14.31 -16.03
N ARG A 7 6.65 -13.01 -16.20
CA ARG A 7 7.46 -12.58 -17.34
C ARG A 7 8.88 -13.05 -17.09
N ILE A 8 9.26 -14.15 -17.73
CA ILE A 8 10.66 -14.57 -17.81
C ILE A 8 11.27 -13.75 -18.94
N ASP A 9 11.99 -12.69 -18.62
CA ASP A 9 12.88 -12.05 -19.60
C ASP A 9 14.06 -12.99 -19.85
N ALA A 10 13.94 -13.81 -20.89
CA ALA A 10 15.02 -14.69 -21.33
C ALA A 10 15.91 -13.93 -22.32
N SER A 11 17.05 -13.43 -21.86
CA SER A 11 18.18 -13.08 -22.73
C SER A 11 19.22 -14.19 -22.64
N ALA A 12 19.63 -14.74 -23.78
CA ALA A 12 20.55 -15.87 -23.82
C ALA A 12 21.90 -15.54 -23.13
N GLY A 13 22.28 -16.33 -22.11
CA GLY A 13 23.65 -16.35 -21.57
C GLY A 13 23.89 -15.70 -20.20
N LEU A 14 22.87 -15.16 -19.52
CA LEU A 14 23.00 -14.60 -18.17
C LEU A 14 21.86 -15.16 -17.30
N GLY A 15 22.21 -15.77 -16.17
CA GLY A 15 21.30 -16.55 -15.33
C GLY A 15 19.99 -15.86 -14.95
N PHE A 16 19.00 -16.66 -14.57
CA PHE A 16 17.70 -16.15 -14.11
C PHE A 16 17.87 -15.44 -12.77
N GLN A 17 17.63 -14.12 -12.75
CA GLN A 17 17.40 -13.39 -11.50
C GLN A 17 15.89 -13.25 -11.33
N LEU A 18 15.29 -14.03 -10.44
CA LEU A 18 13.91 -13.79 -10.00
C LEU A 18 13.92 -12.43 -9.29
N LYS A 19 13.23 -11.46 -9.88
CA LYS A 19 12.78 -10.30 -9.10
C LYS A 19 11.65 -10.83 -8.23
N GLU A 20 11.79 -10.77 -6.91
CA GLU A 20 10.72 -11.06 -5.97
C GLU A 20 9.67 -9.94 -6.02
N ASP A 21 9.02 -9.79 -7.16
CA ASP A 21 7.81 -8.99 -7.25
C ASP A 21 6.74 -9.78 -6.47
N ILE A 22 6.31 -9.23 -5.33
CA ILE A 22 5.21 -9.81 -4.54
C ILE A 22 3.94 -9.69 -5.38
N LEU A 23 3.54 -10.80 -5.99
CA LEU A 23 2.29 -10.90 -6.71
C LEU A 23 1.17 -11.23 -5.72
N LEU A 24 0.16 -10.38 -5.66
CA LEU A 24 -1.09 -10.75 -5.02
C LEU A 24 -1.76 -11.82 -5.90
N PRO A 25 -2.17 -12.98 -5.34
CA PRO A 25 -3.00 -13.93 -6.08
C PRO A 25 -4.31 -13.24 -6.51
N PRO A 26 -5.07 -13.79 -7.47
CA PRO A 26 -6.39 -13.25 -7.80
C PRO A 26 -7.28 -13.24 -6.53
N VAL A 27 -7.63 -12.04 -6.07
CA VAL A 27 -8.51 -11.82 -4.91
C VAL A 27 -9.81 -11.19 -5.42
N THR A 28 -10.93 -11.71 -4.95
CA THR A 28 -12.26 -11.12 -5.18
C THR A 28 -12.68 -10.38 -3.91
N PHE A 29 -13.07 -9.12 -4.05
CA PHE A 29 -13.64 -8.33 -2.98
C PHE A 29 -15.14 -8.16 -3.19
N ASN A 30 -15.92 -8.32 -2.12
CA ASN A 30 -17.30 -7.84 -2.09
C ASN A 30 -17.35 -6.31 -1.98
N GLU A 31 -18.56 -5.73 -2.05
CA GLU A 31 -18.74 -4.27 -2.05
C GLU A 31 -18.18 -3.61 -0.77
N ASN A 32 -18.53 -4.14 0.40
CA ASN A 32 -18.06 -3.63 1.69
C ASN A 32 -16.54 -3.77 1.87
N GLU A 33 -15.95 -4.88 1.38
CA GLU A 33 -14.50 -5.09 1.42
C GLU A 33 -13.74 -4.09 0.53
N ALA A 34 -14.28 -3.80 -0.66
CA ALA A 34 -13.71 -2.81 -1.55
C ALA A 34 -13.79 -1.41 -0.94
N GLU A 35 -14.97 -1.03 -0.42
CA GLU A 35 -15.17 0.23 0.29
C GLU A 35 -14.21 0.38 1.48
N ALA A 36 -14.11 -0.65 2.34
CA ALA A 36 -13.18 -0.65 3.47
C ALA A 36 -11.72 -0.46 3.04
N LEU A 37 -11.31 -1.06 1.92
CA LEU A 37 -9.97 -0.88 1.35
C LEU A 37 -9.74 0.56 0.90
N PHE A 38 -10.68 1.15 0.16
CA PHE A 38 -10.53 2.54 -0.30
C PHE A 38 -10.53 3.54 0.85
N LEU A 39 -11.36 3.33 1.89
CA LEU A 39 -11.32 4.12 3.12
C LEU A 39 -9.97 4.02 3.83
N ALA A 40 -9.41 2.82 3.96
CA ALA A 40 -8.10 2.63 4.56
C ALA A 40 -6.98 3.30 3.75
N LEU A 41 -7.06 3.26 2.42
CA LEU A 41 -6.12 3.96 1.55
C LEU A 41 -6.25 5.48 1.65
N GLU A 42 -7.47 6.01 1.79
CA GLU A 42 -7.69 7.44 2.00
C GLU A 42 -7.07 7.88 3.32
N TRP A 43 -7.32 7.13 4.40
CA TRP A 43 -6.70 7.38 5.70
C TRP A 43 -5.17 7.37 5.67
N LEU A 44 -4.58 6.43 4.93
CA LEU A 44 -3.12 6.31 4.80
C LEU A 44 -2.47 7.52 4.10
N LYS A 45 -3.21 8.33 3.34
CA LYS A 45 -2.67 9.54 2.70
C LYS A 45 -2.27 10.62 3.72
N ASP A 46 -2.87 10.59 4.91
CA ASP A 46 -2.65 11.59 5.96
C ASP A 46 -1.71 11.09 7.08
N VAL A 47 -1.32 9.81 7.07
CA VAL A 47 -0.38 9.25 8.06
C VAL A 47 0.99 9.92 7.91
N PRO A 48 1.67 10.35 8.99
CA PRO A 48 2.98 11.02 8.94
C PRO A 48 4.14 10.08 8.60
N ASP A 49 4.04 9.35 7.49
CA ASP A 49 5.06 8.48 6.93
C ASP A 49 4.99 8.55 5.40
N GLN A 50 5.94 9.26 4.80
CA GLN A 50 5.97 9.52 3.36
C GLN A 50 5.96 8.24 2.50
N ALA A 51 6.60 7.16 2.97
CA ALA A 51 6.62 5.90 2.24
C ALA A 51 5.25 5.21 2.27
N MET A 52 4.51 5.30 3.38
CA MET A 52 3.13 4.80 3.48
C MET A 52 2.16 5.62 2.64
N LYS A 53 2.25 6.96 2.66
CA LYS A 53 1.45 7.83 1.77
C LYS A 53 1.65 7.45 0.30
N SER A 54 2.91 7.30 -0.11
CA SER A 54 3.27 6.95 -1.49
C SER A 54 2.78 5.55 -1.88
N ALA A 55 2.88 4.59 -0.96
CA ALA A 55 2.36 3.24 -1.15
C ALA A 55 0.83 3.24 -1.30
N ALA A 56 0.12 4.05 -0.50
CA ALA A 56 -1.34 4.17 -0.58
C ALA A 56 -1.80 4.69 -1.94
N VAL A 57 -1.16 5.76 -2.45
CA VAL A 57 -1.43 6.29 -3.80
C VAL A 57 -1.18 5.23 -4.88
N SER A 58 -0.06 4.51 -4.79
CA SER A 58 0.28 3.44 -5.74
C SER A 58 -0.74 2.29 -5.74
N ILE A 59 -1.17 1.84 -4.55
CA ILE A 59 -2.17 0.78 -4.41
C ILE A 59 -3.53 1.26 -4.92
N TYR A 60 -3.93 2.49 -4.57
CA TYR A 60 -5.17 3.09 -5.05
C TYR A 60 -5.24 3.08 -6.58
N SER A 61 -4.19 3.55 -7.27
CA SER A 61 -4.15 3.54 -8.74
C SER A 61 -4.24 2.13 -9.33
N LYS A 62 -3.58 1.13 -8.71
CA LYS A 62 -3.63 -0.27 -9.17
C LYS A 62 -5.02 -0.88 -9.01
N LEU A 63 -5.66 -0.67 -7.85
CA LEU A 63 -7.01 -1.18 -7.58
C LEU A 63 -8.04 -0.49 -8.48
N TYR A 64 -7.95 0.85 -8.60
CA TYR A 64 -8.87 1.62 -9.45
C TYR A 64 -8.75 1.23 -10.93
N ALA A 65 -7.54 0.92 -11.43
CA ALA A 65 -7.33 0.50 -12.81
C ALA A 65 -8.01 -0.84 -13.17
N VAL A 66 -8.20 -1.75 -12.21
CA VAL A 66 -8.81 -3.07 -12.44
C VAL A 66 -10.31 -3.12 -12.16
N LEU A 67 -10.89 -2.03 -11.64
CA LEU A 67 -12.33 -1.95 -11.39
C LEU A 67 -13.14 -1.76 -12.68
N PRO A 68 -14.28 -2.46 -12.83
CA PRO A 68 -15.28 -2.17 -13.87
C PRO A 68 -15.82 -0.73 -13.74
N GLU A 69 -16.17 -0.09 -14.87
CA GLU A 69 -16.61 1.32 -14.88
C GLU A 69 -17.78 1.62 -13.92
N HIS A 70 -18.78 0.76 -13.86
CA HIS A 70 -19.94 0.95 -12.97
C HIS A 70 -19.56 0.98 -11.48
N ARG A 71 -18.42 0.39 -11.09
CA ARG A 71 -17.93 0.40 -9.70
C ARG A 71 -17.04 1.60 -9.39
N LYS A 72 -16.44 2.23 -10.40
CA LYS A 72 -15.65 3.45 -10.20
C LYS A 72 -16.52 4.59 -9.69
N TYR A 73 -17.72 4.73 -10.24
CA TYR A 73 -18.71 5.70 -9.78
C TYR A 73 -19.03 5.58 -8.28
N LEU A 74 -19.14 4.35 -7.75
CA LEU A 74 -19.39 4.12 -6.32
C LEU A 74 -18.23 4.64 -5.44
N ILE A 75 -16.99 4.54 -5.92
CA ILE A 75 -15.81 5.04 -5.21
C ILE A 75 -15.69 6.56 -5.34
N ASP A 76 -15.97 7.10 -6.53
CA ASP A 76 -15.88 8.54 -6.79
C ASP A 76 -16.99 9.32 -6.05
N ASP A 77 -18.17 8.69 -5.87
CA ASP A 77 -19.28 9.23 -5.08
C ASP A 77 -19.14 8.97 -3.57
N MET A 78 -18.10 8.24 -3.17
CA MET A 78 -17.81 7.94 -1.78
C MET A 78 -17.33 9.21 -1.07
N THR A 79 -18.25 9.96 -0.48
CA THR A 79 -17.96 11.21 0.26
C THR A 79 -17.33 10.99 1.63
N LEU A 80 -16.95 9.75 1.95
CA LEU A 80 -16.40 9.38 3.25
C LEU A 80 -14.95 9.85 3.36
N GLY A 81 -14.79 11.10 3.78
CA GLY A 81 -13.52 11.65 4.25
C GLY A 81 -13.20 11.09 5.63
N VAL A 82 -12.08 10.41 5.74
CA VAL A 82 -11.64 9.80 7.00
C VAL A 82 -10.89 10.86 7.82
N THR A 83 -11.61 11.70 8.57
CA THR A 83 -10.99 12.81 9.32
C THR A 83 -10.11 12.29 10.46
N HIS A 84 -8.80 12.50 10.36
CA HIS A 84 -7.85 12.16 11.43
C HIS A 84 -6.95 13.35 11.72
N TYR A 85 -6.65 13.53 13.00
CA TYR A 85 -5.69 14.53 13.45
C TYR A 85 -4.43 13.83 13.94
N TRP A 86 -3.33 14.09 13.25
CA TRP A 86 -2.00 13.72 13.70
C TRP A 86 -1.38 14.91 14.42
N HIS A 87 -0.85 14.68 15.62
CA HIS A 87 0.03 15.67 16.23
C HIS A 87 1.25 15.88 15.32
N PRO A 88 1.75 17.13 15.20
CA PRO A 88 2.99 17.39 14.48
C PRO A 88 4.10 16.48 15.01
N VAL A 89 4.64 15.65 14.14
CA VAL A 89 5.69 14.68 14.43
C VAL A 89 6.69 14.69 13.28
N ASP A 90 7.94 14.38 13.60
CA ASP A 90 8.96 14.15 12.58
C ASP A 90 8.64 12.86 11.80
N GLU A 91 8.27 12.99 10.53
CA GLU A 91 7.96 11.83 9.67
C GLU A 91 9.15 10.87 9.53
N ALA A 92 10.39 11.37 9.62
CA ALA A 92 11.58 10.52 9.57
C ALA A 92 11.70 9.64 10.83
N LEU A 93 11.25 10.13 11.99
CA LEU A 93 11.19 9.32 13.21
C LEU A 93 10.11 8.23 13.11
N VAL A 94 8.94 8.56 12.56
CA VAL A 94 7.86 7.60 12.33
C VAL A 94 8.33 6.48 11.40
N GLU A 95 8.98 6.82 10.28
CA GLU A 95 9.57 5.84 9.38
C GLU A 95 10.59 4.94 10.09
N GLN A 96 11.50 5.52 10.88
CA GLN A 96 12.49 4.76 11.64
C GLN A 96 11.85 3.74 12.60
N VAL A 97 10.79 4.15 13.32
CA VAL A 97 10.04 3.26 14.21
C VAL A 97 9.39 2.12 13.41
N ARG A 98 8.72 2.43 12.29
CA ARG A 98 8.11 1.40 11.42
C ARG A 98 9.14 0.41 10.90
N LEU A 99 10.31 0.90 10.45
CA LEU A 99 11.39 0.04 9.97
C LEU A 99 11.99 -0.80 11.10
N ALA A 100 12.11 -0.25 12.31
CA ALA A 100 12.57 -0.98 13.48
C ALA A 100 11.61 -2.13 13.86
N ILE A 101 10.30 -1.88 13.82
CA ILE A 101 9.27 -2.91 14.00
C ILE A 101 9.41 -4.01 12.94
N ARG A 102 9.51 -3.63 11.66
CA ARG A 102 9.66 -4.59 10.54
C ARG A 102 10.93 -5.45 10.66
N LYS A 103 12.02 -4.86 11.14
CA LYS A 103 13.30 -5.55 11.36
C LYS A 103 13.40 -6.24 12.73
N GLN A 104 12.38 -6.10 13.57
CA GLN A 104 12.33 -6.63 14.93
C GLN A 104 13.55 -6.22 15.78
N VAL A 105 13.99 -4.96 15.65
CA VAL A 105 15.13 -4.43 16.40
C VAL A 105 14.68 -3.51 17.53
N LYS A 106 15.44 -3.50 18.63
CA LYS A 106 15.22 -2.57 19.75
C LYS A 106 15.62 -1.16 19.35
N ILE A 107 14.86 -0.17 19.81
CA ILE A 107 15.19 1.25 19.69
C ILE A 107 15.50 1.82 21.09
N LYS A 108 16.40 2.80 21.13
CA LYS A 108 16.64 3.62 22.34
C LYS A 108 15.81 4.88 22.20
N VAL A 109 15.00 5.18 23.22
CA VAL A 109 14.20 6.40 23.27
C VAL A 109 14.73 7.26 24.40
N ASP A 110 15.20 8.45 24.06
CA ASP A 110 15.53 9.48 25.05
C ASP A 110 14.26 10.30 25.28
N TYR A 111 13.57 10.00 26.38
CA TYR A 111 12.28 10.60 26.72
C TYR A 111 12.48 11.82 27.63
N CYS A 112 11.76 12.90 27.36
CA CYS A 112 11.69 14.08 28.22
C CYS A 112 10.26 14.21 28.76
N ASP A 113 10.14 14.47 30.07
CA ASP A 113 8.85 14.68 30.76
C ASP A 113 8.15 15.98 30.32
#